data_AF-A0A6I6GB25-F1
#
_entry.id   AF-A0A6I6GB25-F1
#
_cell.length_a   1.000
_cell.length_b   1.000
_cell.length_c   1.000
_cell.angle_alpha   90.00
_cell.angle_beta   90.00
_cell.angle_gamma   90.00
#
_symmetry.space_group_name_H-M   'P 1'
#
loop_
_entity.id
_entity.type
_entity.pdbx_description
1 polymer ?
#
loop_
_entity_poly.entity_id
_entity_poly.type
_entity_poly.pdbx_seq_one_letter_code
_entity_poly.pdbx_strand_id
1 'polypeptide(L)'
;MRYFARGFNAGNMYTHGYYQKWFWWLLAATGLLLFLHIGAAPVYILDEAKNAQCAREMWHAGNWVVPTFNGELRTDKPALHYWFMGAAFTLFGDGEWQARFFSVIMGMGTILLTFLFVRKFSNATHGFFAALALALSTHFLFEFRLAVPDPYLIAFTALGLFSGLAYVQSKKIGWLLLAAASLALATLAKGPVALGLPGISILIYVILRRQWWVLTDWRLLLAGLLYAGIAAPWYWAVHQATNGAFTNGFFWNTTLAASAAKWKATADHSSLPYLLY
;
A
#
# COMPACT_ATOMS: atom_id res chain seq x y z
N MET A 1 27.26 -16.58 11.88
CA MET A 1 25.98 -17.12 11.36
C MET A 1 26.03 -18.65 11.28
N ARG A 2 26.06 -19.35 12.43
CA ARG A 2 26.10 -20.84 12.49
C ARG A 2 25.02 -21.45 13.39
N TYR A 3 23.94 -20.72 13.69
CA TYR A 3 22.92 -21.18 14.64
C TYR A 3 21.61 -21.69 14.01
N PHE A 4 21.51 -21.78 12.69
CA PHE A 4 20.30 -22.28 11.99
C PHE A 4 20.48 -23.62 11.27
N ALA A 5 21.47 -24.42 11.69
CA ALA A 5 21.72 -25.73 11.10
C ALA A 5 21.92 -26.78 12.19
N ARG A 6 20.81 -27.32 12.73
CA ARG A 6 20.71 -28.69 13.27
C ARG A 6 19.27 -28.97 13.71
N GLY A 7 18.68 -30.02 13.13
CA GLY A 7 17.42 -30.62 13.59
C GLY A 7 16.31 -30.67 12.54
N PHE A 8 16.53 -31.29 11.39
CA PHE A 8 15.44 -31.69 10.48
C PHE A 8 15.32 -33.21 10.51
N ASN A 9 14.52 -33.71 11.45
CA ASN A 9 14.10 -35.12 11.51
C ASN A 9 13.03 -35.41 10.44
N ALA A 10 12.97 -36.67 10.01
CA ALA A 10 12.20 -37.22 8.89
C ALA A 10 10.66 -37.10 8.96
N GLY A 11 10.10 -36.30 9.89
CA GLY A 11 8.66 -36.00 9.95
C GLY A 11 8.17 -34.92 8.99
N ASN A 12 9.06 -34.31 8.19
CA ASN A 12 8.77 -33.10 7.40
C ASN A 12 8.16 -33.33 6.01
N MET A 13 8.08 -34.57 5.52
CA MET A 13 7.59 -34.79 4.15
C MET A 13 6.06 -34.62 4.03
N TYR A 14 5.30 -34.91 5.09
CA TYR A 14 3.83 -34.77 5.13
C TYR A 14 3.35 -33.34 5.45
N THR A 15 4.14 -32.56 6.19
CA THR A 15 3.76 -31.20 6.62
C THR A 15 3.91 -30.17 5.50
N HIS A 16 4.83 -30.39 4.55
CA HIS A 16 5.09 -29.45 3.46
C HIS A 16 3.90 -29.26 2.51
N GLY A 17 3.15 -30.32 2.22
CA GLY A 17 1.96 -30.26 1.34
C GLY A 17 0.68 -29.85 2.09
N TYR A 18 0.54 -30.27 3.35
CA TYR A 18 -0.68 -30.05 4.15
C TYR A 18 -0.99 -28.56 4.31
N TYR A 19 -0.08 -27.78 4.89
CA TYR A 19 -0.31 -26.35 5.13
C TYR A 19 -0.38 -25.52 3.85
N GLN A 20 0.18 -26.00 2.75
CA GLN A 20 0.00 -25.36 1.44
C GLN A 20 -1.45 -25.50 0.95
N LYS A 21 -2.09 -26.66 1.15
CA LYS A 21 -3.51 -26.84 0.82
C LYS A 21 -4.40 -25.99 1.72
N TRP A 22 -4.14 -25.98 3.03
CA TRP A 22 -4.89 -25.15 3.98
C TRP A 22 -4.71 -23.66 3.77
N PHE A 23 -3.55 -23.22 3.30
CA PHE A 23 -3.34 -21.83 2.93
C PHE A 23 -4.34 -21.35 1.86
N TRP A 24 -4.65 -22.16 0.85
CA TRP A 24 -5.63 -21.77 -0.17
C TRP A 24 -7.05 -21.66 0.39
N TRP A 25 -7.43 -22.54 1.32
CA TRP A 25 -8.70 -22.42 2.04
C TRP A 25 -8.75 -21.18 2.93
N LEU A 26 -7.66 -20.87 3.63
CA LEU A 26 -7.53 -19.64 4.41
C LEU A 26 -7.67 -18.41 3.49
N LEU A 27 -6.96 -18.36 2.37
CA LEU A 27 -7.03 -17.24 1.43
C LEU A 27 -8.43 -17.07 0.86
N ALA A 28 -9.11 -18.17 0.50
CA ALA A 28 -10.48 -18.14 0.03
C ALA A 28 -11.45 -17.67 1.13
N ALA A 29 -11.30 -18.15 2.36
CA ALA A 29 -12.12 -17.74 3.50
C ALA A 29 -11.91 -16.25 3.83
N THR A 30 -10.67 -15.76 3.84
CA THR A 30 -10.40 -14.34 4.05
C THR A 30 -10.91 -13.48 2.90
N GLY A 31 -10.75 -13.93 1.65
CA GLY A 31 -11.34 -13.26 0.49
C GLY A 31 -12.86 -13.14 0.64
N LEU A 32 -13.54 -14.23 1.01
CA LEU A 32 -14.97 -14.21 1.31
C LEU A 32 -15.29 -13.21 2.42
N LEU A 33 -14.57 -13.22 3.55
CA LEU A 33 -14.80 -12.29 4.65
C LEU A 33 -14.62 -10.83 4.25
N LEU A 34 -13.60 -10.51 3.44
CA LEU A 34 -13.35 -9.15 2.99
C LEU A 34 -14.44 -8.68 2.01
N PHE A 35 -14.86 -9.52 1.06
CA PHE A 35 -15.90 -9.18 0.08
C PHE A 35 -17.32 -9.22 0.64
N LEU A 36 -17.59 -10.05 1.65
CA LEU A 36 -18.92 -10.24 2.20
C LEU A 36 -19.50 -8.89 2.68
N HIS A 37 -20.66 -8.51 2.14
CA HIS A 37 -21.34 -7.25 2.46
C HIS A 37 -20.48 -5.99 2.32
N ILE A 38 -19.46 -5.98 1.45
CA ILE A 38 -18.56 -4.82 1.32
C ILE A 38 -19.25 -3.57 0.78
N GLY A 39 -20.38 -3.71 0.08
CA GLY A 39 -21.22 -2.58 -0.35
C GLY A 39 -22.41 -2.28 0.55
N ALA A 40 -22.64 -3.04 1.63
CA ALA A 40 -23.87 -2.91 2.41
C ALA A 40 -23.90 -1.63 3.25
N ALA A 41 -22.75 -1.17 3.73
CA ALA A 41 -22.62 0.10 4.42
C ALA A 41 -22.36 1.21 3.39
N PRO A 42 -23.08 2.36 3.47
CA PRO A 42 -22.78 3.50 2.63
C PRO A 42 -21.35 3.98 2.87
N VAL A 43 -20.79 4.75 1.94
CA VAL A 43 -19.51 5.42 2.17
C VAL A 43 -19.73 6.60 3.13
N TYR A 44 -19.62 6.33 4.44
CA TYR A 44 -19.90 7.30 5.50
C TYR A 44 -18.64 7.94 6.07
N ILE A 45 -17.47 7.29 5.92
CA ILE A 45 -16.20 7.80 6.42
C ILE A 45 -15.73 8.92 5.49
N LEU A 46 -15.39 10.08 6.05
CA LEU A 46 -15.01 11.28 5.29
C LEU A 46 -13.89 11.01 4.28
N ASP A 47 -12.84 10.30 4.69
CA ASP A 47 -11.71 9.98 3.82
C ASP A 47 -12.13 9.08 2.66
N GLU A 48 -12.99 8.11 2.93
CA GLU A 48 -13.52 7.18 1.95
C GLU A 48 -14.40 7.89 0.92
N ALA A 49 -15.29 8.77 1.39
CA ALA A 49 -16.17 9.59 0.55
C ALA A 49 -15.36 10.49 -0.39
N LYS A 50 -14.34 11.17 0.15
CA LYS A 50 -13.46 12.03 -0.63
C LYS A 50 -12.69 11.26 -1.70
N ASN A 51 -12.20 10.07 -1.37
CA ASN A 51 -11.43 9.28 -2.34
C ASN A 51 -12.32 8.68 -3.42
N ALA A 52 -13.46 8.10 -3.06
CA ALA A 52 -14.41 7.52 -4.01
C ALA A 52 -14.98 8.59 -4.95
N GLN A 53 -15.36 9.76 -4.41
CA GLN A 53 -15.83 10.88 -5.23
C GLN A 53 -14.75 11.41 -6.16
N CYS A 54 -13.51 11.56 -5.66
CA CYS A 54 -12.40 12.01 -6.49
C CYS A 54 -12.11 11.03 -7.64
N ALA A 55 -12.09 9.73 -7.36
CA ALA A 55 -11.92 8.72 -8.39
C ALA A 55 -13.05 8.80 -9.44
N ARG A 56 -14.30 8.98 -9.00
CA ARG A 56 -15.45 9.11 -9.88
C ARG A 56 -15.32 10.34 -10.77
N GLU A 57 -15.05 11.51 -10.21
CA GLU A 57 -14.86 12.76 -10.99
C GLU A 57 -13.74 12.62 -12.03
N MET A 58 -12.58 12.10 -11.63
CA MET A 58 -11.45 11.88 -12.54
C MET A 58 -11.81 10.94 -13.70
N TRP A 59 -12.57 9.89 -13.40
CA TRP A 59 -12.92 8.87 -14.38
C TRP A 59 -13.97 9.35 -15.39
N HIS A 60 -15.04 9.98 -14.90
CA HIS A 60 -16.10 10.55 -15.74
C HIS A 60 -15.63 11.75 -16.56
N ALA A 61 -14.69 12.55 -16.05
CA ALA A 61 -14.09 13.65 -16.80
C ALA A 61 -13.03 13.19 -17.83
N GLY A 62 -12.61 11.92 -17.80
CA GLY A 62 -11.50 11.43 -18.60
C GLY A 62 -10.14 12.06 -18.23
N ASN A 63 -10.05 12.74 -17.09
CA ASN A 63 -8.83 13.37 -16.59
C ASN A 63 -8.21 12.53 -15.48
N TRP A 64 -7.28 11.65 -15.86
CA TRP A 64 -6.63 10.72 -14.91
C TRP A 64 -5.39 11.33 -14.24
N VAL A 65 -5.09 12.60 -14.51
CA VAL A 65 -3.89 13.28 -14.00
C VAL A 65 -4.23 14.14 -12.79
N VAL A 66 -5.28 14.95 -12.87
CA VAL A 66 -5.61 15.98 -11.87
C VAL A 66 -6.71 15.47 -10.93
N PRO A 67 -6.42 15.24 -9.63
CA PRO A 67 -7.43 14.85 -8.66
C PRO A 67 -8.34 16.03 -8.33
N THR A 68 -9.66 15.80 -8.35
CA THR A 68 -10.67 16.79 -7.98
C THR A 68 -11.62 16.27 -6.92
N PHE A 69 -12.23 17.15 -6.15
CA PHE A 69 -13.33 16.81 -5.25
C PHE A 69 -14.32 17.97 -5.22
N ASN A 70 -15.57 17.69 -5.59
CA ASN A 70 -16.62 18.68 -5.83
C ASN A 70 -16.19 19.73 -6.87
N GLY A 71 -15.43 19.30 -7.89
CA GLY A 71 -14.92 20.19 -8.95
C GLY A 71 -13.72 21.05 -8.55
N GLU A 72 -13.27 21.00 -7.30
CA GLU A 72 -12.08 21.72 -6.84
C GLU A 72 -10.84 20.84 -6.85
N LEU A 73 -9.65 21.45 -7.02
CA LEU A 73 -8.38 20.73 -6.99
C LEU A 73 -8.16 20.08 -5.61
N ARG A 74 -7.94 18.75 -5.62
CA ARG A 74 -7.62 17.97 -4.43
C ARG A 74 -6.14 17.64 -4.39
N THR A 75 -5.42 18.19 -3.40
CA THR A 75 -3.97 18.01 -3.27
C THR A 75 -3.57 17.01 -2.19
N ASP A 76 -4.49 16.20 -1.67
CA ASP A 76 -4.24 15.38 -0.48
C ASP A 76 -3.45 14.11 -0.77
N LYS A 77 -3.67 13.48 -1.93
CA LYS A 77 -3.16 12.15 -2.28
C LYS A 77 -2.73 12.06 -3.76
N PRO A 78 -1.72 11.25 -4.09
CA PRO A 78 -1.38 10.94 -5.47
C PRO A 78 -2.39 9.96 -6.11
N ALA A 79 -2.29 9.71 -7.42
CA ALA A 79 -3.42 9.15 -8.19
C ALA A 79 -3.60 7.62 -8.21
N LEU A 80 -2.67 6.82 -7.67
CA LEU A 80 -2.69 5.37 -7.92
C LEU A 80 -4.01 4.70 -7.47
N HIS A 81 -4.47 4.97 -6.26
CA HIS A 81 -5.70 4.35 -5.74
C HIS A 81 -6.92 4.85 -6.52
N TYR A 82 -6.93 6.08 -7.02
CA TYR A 82 -7.99 6.57 -7.91
C TYR A 82 -8.03 5.81 -9.23
N TRP A 83 -6.87 5.46 -9.81
CA TRP A 83 -6.82 4.64 -11.03
C TRP A 83 -7.36 3.24 -10.82
N PHE A 84 -7.05 2.62 -9.68
CA PHE A 84 -7.64 1.32 -9.32
C PHE A 84 -9.16 1.43 -9.13
N MET A 85 -9.65 2.44 -8.40
CA MET A 85 -11.08 2.68 -8.24
C MET A 85 -11.77 2.92 -9.60
N GLY A 86 -11.18 3.74 -10.47
CA GLY A 86 -11.67 3.99 -11.83
C GLY A 86 -11.70 2.73 -12.71
N ALA A 87 -10.69 1.87 -12.60
CA ALA A 87 -10.72 0.57 -13.25
C ALA A 87 -11.90 -0.29 -12.76
N ALA A 88 -12.19 -0.28 -11.46
CA ALA A 88 -13.37 -0.98 -10.93
C ALA A 88 -14.68 -0.36 -11.42
N PHE A 89 -14.77 0.98 -11.51
CA PHE A 89 -15.92 1.67 -12.08
C PHE A 89 -16.15 1.34 -13.55
N THR A 90 -15.07 1.17 -14.32
CA THR A 90 -15.17 0.70 -15.72
C THR A 90 -15.75 -0.70 -15.83
N LEU A 91 -15.32 -1.60 -14.94
CA LEU A 91 -15.70 -3.01 -14.98
C LEU A 91 -17.10 -3.27 -14.43
N PHE A 92 -17.52 -2.50 -13.43
CA PHE A 92 -18.67 -2.83 -12.58
C PHE A 92 -19.63 -1.66 -12.34
N GLY A 93 -19.40 -0.50 -12.96
CA GLY A 93 -20.15 0.73 -12.72
C GLY A 93 -19.78 1.41 -11.40
N ASP A 94 -20.43 2.53 -11.11
CA ASP A 94 -20.19 3.29 -9.89
C ASP A 94 -20.89 2.63 -8.68
N GLY A 95 -20.24 2.69 -7.53
CA GLY A 95 -20.84 2.28 -6.26
C GLY A 95 -19.82 2.02 -5.15
N GLU A 96 -20.33 1.68 -3.97
CA GLU A 96 -19.56 1.56 -2.73
C GLU A 96 -18.63 0.36 -2.76
N TRP A 97 -19.12 -0.79 -3.21
CA TRP A 97 -18.28 -2.00 -3.27
C TRP A 97 -17.22 -1.90 -4.37
N GLN A 98 -17.52 -1.20 -5.46
CA GLN A 98 -16.57 -0.97 -6.56
C GLN A 98 -15.41 -0.09 -6.09
N ALA A 99 -15.69 0.97 -5.33
CA ALA A 99 -14.64 1.82 -4.74
C ALA A 99 -13.73 1.04 -3.76
N ARG A 100 -14.26 0.01 -3.10
CA ARG A 100 -13.54 -0.86 -2.15
C ARG A 100 -12.92 -2.10 -2.79
N PHE A 101 -13.26 -2.42 -4.05
CA PHE A 101 -12.96 -3.69 -4.70
C PHE A 101 -11.45 -3.99 -4.71
N PHE A 102 -10.65 -3.06 -5.23
CA PHE A 102 -9.21 -3.28 -5.32
C PHE A 102 -8.51 -3.20 -3.97
N SER A 103 -9.07 -2.51 -2.96
CA SER A 103 -8.57 -2.62 -1.58
C SER A 103 -8.60 -4.07 -1.11
N VAL A 104 -9.69 -4.80 -1.34
CA VAL A 104 -9.77 -6.23 -0.99
C VAL A 104 -8.73 -7.05 -1.75
N ILE A 105 -8.56 -6.79 -3.04
CA ILE A 105 -7.56 -7.49 -3.86
C ILE A 105 -6.14 -7.26 -3.31
N MET A 106 -5.82 -6.02 -2.88
CA MET A 106 -4.54 -5.71 -2.23
C MET A 106 -4.39 -6.46 -0.89
N GLY A 107 -5.48 -6.67 -0.15
CA GLY A 107 -5.49 -7.45 1.09
C GLY A 107 -5.20 -8.93 0.84
N MET A 108 -5.93 -9.55 -0.08
CA MET A 108 -5.67 -10.94 -0.49
C MET A 108 -4.25 -11.12 -1.03
N GLY A 109 -3.78 -10.15 -1.84
CA GLY A 109 -2.40 -10.09 -2.32
C GLY A 109 -1.39 -10.05 -1.18
N THR A 110 -1.62 -9.23 -0.16
CA THR A 110 -0.72 -9.10 1.00
C THR A 110 -0.63 -10.41 1.81
N ILE A 111 -1.75 -11.11 2.01
CA ILE A 111 -1.78 -12.43 2.67
C ILE A 111 -0.97 -13.45 1.86
N LEU A 112 -1.18 -13.50 0.55
CA LEU A 112 -0.45 -14.38 -0.36
C LEU A 112 1.05 -14.08 -0.36
N LEU A 113 1.42 -12.82 -0.48
CA LEU A 113 2.82 -12.38 -0.46
C LEU A 113 3.50 -12.77 0.86
N THR A 114 2.81 -12.61 1.99
CA THR A 114 3.33 -12.99 3.31
C THR A 114 3.56 -14.49 3.40
N PHE A 115 2.59 -15.31 2.97
CA PHE A 115 2.74 -16.77 2.92
C PHE A 115 3.94 -17.19 2.06
N LEU A 116 4.01 -16.68 0.82
CA LEU A 116 5.07 -17.06 -0.12
C LEU A 116 6.45 -16.61 0.38
N PHE A 117 6.53 -15.43 0.96
CA PHE A 117 7.76 -14.90 1.53
C PHE A 117 8.23 -15.77 2.69
N VAL A 118 7.42 -15.93 3.74
CA VAL A 118 7.82 -16.70 4.93
C VAL A 118 8.09 -18.16 4.58
N ARG A 119 7.32 -18.75 3.64
CA ARG A 119 7.60 -20.09 3.12
C ARG A 119 8.98 -20.20 2.48
N LYS A 120 9.41 -19.21 1.71
CA LYS A 120 10.71 -19.19 1.02
C LYS A 120 11.89 -19.13 2.00
N PHE A 121 11.79 -18.33 3.06
CA PHE A 121 12.88 -18.15 4.03
C PHE A 121 12.80 -19.10 5.23
N SER A 122 11.69 -19.84 5.37
CA SER A 122 11.49 -20.80 6.43
C SER A 122 10.82 -22.08 5.92
N ASN A 123 9.50 -22.22 6.08
CA ASN A 123 8.74 -23.38 5.58
C ASN A 123 7.25 -23.04 5.46
N ALA A 124 6.48 -23.96 4.84
CA ALA A 124 5.05 -23.76 4.57
C ALA A 124 4.21 -23.62 5.85
N THR A 125 4.58 -24.30 6.94
CA THR A 125 3.89 -24.20 8.24
C THR A 125 4.02 -22.79 8.82
N HIS A 126 5.24 -22.25 8.90
CA HIS A 126 5.45 -20.87 9.36
C HIS A 126 4.80 -19.86 8.43
N GLY A 127 4.82 -20.09 7.11
CA GLY A 127 4.12 -19.25 6.16
C GLY A 127 2.61 -19.22 6.39
N PHE A 128 2.02 -20.39 6.64
CA PHE A 128 0.59 -20.49 6.95
C PHE A 128 0.23 -19.73 8.23
N PHE A 129 0.98 -19.91 9.32
CA PHE A 129 0.71 -19.20 10.57
C PHE A 129 0.94 -17.69 10.47
N ALA A 130 1.93 -17.24 9.69
CA ALA A 130 2.12 -15.81 9.43
C ALA A 130 0.94 -15.21 8.64
N ALA A 131 0.46 -15.91 7.60
CA ALA A 131 -0.71 -15.51 6.84
C ALA A 131 -1.99 -15.54 7.71
N LEU A 132 -2.14 -16.56 8.56
CA LEU A 132 -3.25 -16.69 9.50
C LEU A 132 -3.27 -15.55 10.52
N ALA A 133 -2.11 -15.17 11.06
CA ALA A 133 -2.00 -14.05 11.98
C ALA A 133 -2.47 -12.72 11.33
N LEU A 134 -2.15 -12.49 10.05
CA LEU A 134 -2.68 -11.34 9.31
C LEU A 134 -4.18 -11.46 9.06
N ALA A 135 -4.66 -12.63 8.63
CA ALA A 135 -6.07 -12.87 8.34
C ALA A 135 -6.98 -12.72 9.57
N LEU A 136 -6.45 -12.97 10.77
CA LEU A 136 -7.15 -12.80 12.05
C LEU A 136 -6.96 -11.41 12.66
N SER A 137 -6.11 -10.57 12.09
CA SER A 137 -5.91 -9.20 12.58
C SER A 137 -7.13 -8.35 12.29
N THR A 138 -7.78 -7.87 13.35
CA THR A 138 -8.95 -6.98 13.26
C THR A 138 -8.64 -5.74 12.42
N HIS A 139 -7.48 -5.13 12.63
CA HIS A 139 -7.09 -3.94 11.87
C HIS A 139 -6.90 -4.24 10.39
N PHE A 140 -6.32 -5.40 10.05
CA PHE A 140 -6.18 -5.83 8.65
C PHE A 140 -7.55 -5.99 7.98
N LEU A 141 -8.49 -6.65 8.66
CA LEU A 141 -9.83 -6.87 8.12
C LEU A 141 -10.62 -5.57 7.90
N PHE A 142 -10.43 -4.56 8.76
CA PHE A 142 -11.04 -3.25 8.56
C PHE A 142 -10.36 -2.49 7.42
N GLU A 143 -9.03 -2.37 7.46
CA GLU A 143 -8.26 -1.53 6.54
C GLU A 143 -8.48 -1.92 5.08
N PHE A 144 -8.42 -3.22 4.78
CA PHE A 144 -8.56 -3.72 3.41
C PHE A 144 -10.02 -3.71 2.89
N ARG A 145 -10.99 -3.26 3.69
CA ARG A 145 -12.38 -3.02 3.26
C ARG A 145 -12.69 -1.53 3.03
N LEU A 146 -11.72 -0.64 3.21
CA LEU A 146 -11.89 0.80 3.02
C LEU A 146 -11.42 1.25 1.62
N ALA A 147 -12.14 2.20 1.01
CA ALA A 147 -11.75 2.90 -0.22
C ALA A 147 -10.74 4.04 0.09
N VAL A 148 -9.55 3.66 0.55
CA VAL A 148 -8.46 4.56 0.96
C VAL A 148 -7.14 4.14 0.31
N PRO A 149 -6.08 4.99 0.29
CA PRO A 149 -4.80 4.66 -0.33
C PRO A 149 -3.97 3.60 0.42
N ASP A 150 -4.24 3.40 1.70
CA ASP A 150 -3.46 2.55 2.61
C ASP A 150 -3.37 1.07 2.19
N PRO A 151 -4.45 0.38 1.77
CA PRO A 151 -4.38 -0.97 1.18
C PRO A 151 -3.31 -1.13 0.10
N TYR A 152 -3.23 -0.16 -0.82
CA TYR A 152 -2.25 -0.15 -1.90
C TYR A 152 -0.84 0.08 -1.37
N LEU A 153 -0.67 1.04 -0.45
CA LEU A 153 0.59 1.30 0.21
C LEU A 153 1.12 0.03 0.90
N ILE A 154 0.28 -0.65 1.70
CA ILE A 154 0.67 -1.84 2.45
C ILE A 154 1.11 -2.96 1.51
N ALA A 155 0.30 -3.28 0.50
CA ALA A 155 0.58 -4.36 -0.44
C ALA A 155 1.87 -4.13 -1.23
N PHE A 156 2.03 -2.94 -1.82
CA PHE A 156 3.22 -2.61 -2.60
C PHE A 156 4.47 -2.43 -1.74
N THR A 157 4.34 -1.92 -0.51
CA THR A 157 5.47 -1.85 0.44
C THR A 157 5.91 -3.23 0.87
N ALA A 158 4.97 -4.14 1.18
CA ALA A 158 5.28 -5.53 1.51
C ALA A 158 6.00 -6.23 0.35
N LEU A 159 5.46 -6.11 -0.87
CA LEU A 159 6.11 -6.64 -2.07
C LEU A 159 7.52 -6.05 -2.27
N GLY A 160 7.67 -4.74 -2.05
CA GLY A 160 8.92 -4.01 -2.13
C GLY A 160 9.97 -4.54 -1.16
N LEU A 161 9.63 -4.63 0.14
CA LEU A 161 10.51 -5.12 1.19
C LEU A 161 10.89 -6.59 1.00
N PHE A 162 9.91 -7.44 0.65
CA PHE A 162 10.13 -8.87 0.44
C PHE A 162 11.05 -9.13 -0.76
N SER A 163 10.84 -8.37 -1.85
CA SER A 163 11.71 -8.43 -3.03
C SER A 163 13.10 -7.86 -2.73
N GLY A 164 13.19 -6.76 -1.97
CA GLY A 164 14.45 -6.19 -1.51
C GLY A 164 15.28 -7.18 -0.69
N LEU A 165 14.67 -7.90 0.25
CA LEU A 165 15.38 -8.94 1.01
C LEU A 165 15.79 -10.12 0.11
N ALA A 166 14.94 -10.53 -0.82
CA ALA A 166 15.27 -11.57 -1.80
C ALA A 166 16.45 -11.14 -2.71
N TYR A 167 16.55 -9.86 -3.05
CA TYR A 167 17.70 -9.30 -3.75
C TYR A 167 18.97 -9.44 -2.92
N VAL A 168 18.95 -8.99 -1.66
CA VAL A 168 20.11 -9.04 -0.77
C VAL A 168 20.68 -10.46 -0.65
N GLN A 169 19.82 -11.48 -0.65
CA GLN A 169 20.27 -12.88 -0.56
C GLN A 169 20.72 -13.48 -1.89
N SER A 170 20.02 -13.19 -2.99
CA SER A 170 20.26 -13.86 -4.27
C SER A 170 21.13 -13.07 -5.25
N LYS A 171 21.29 -11.77 -5.03
CA LYS A 171 21.94 -10.80 -5.93
C LYS A 171 21.36 -10.78 -7.35
N LYS A 172 20.15 -11.31 -7.55
CA LYS A 172 19.47 -11.31 -8.86
C LYS A 172 18.76 -9.98 -9.07
N ILE A 173 19.13 -9.25 -10.13
CA ILE A 173 18.62 -7.91 -10.43
C ILE A 173 17.08 -7.84 -10.53
N GLY A 174 16.42 -8.90 -11.00
CA GLY A 174 14.96 -8.93 -11.10
C GLY A 174 14.24 -8.65 -9.77
N TRP A 175 14.78 -9.11 -8.63
CA TRP A 175 14.23 -8.80 -7.31
C TRP A 175 14.41 -7.34 -6.92
N LEU A 176 15.53 -6.73 -7.31
CA LEU A 176 15.77 -5.31 -7.06
C LEU A 176 14.86 -4.42 -7.90
N LEU A 177 14.67 -4.78 -9.18
CA LEU A 177 13.76 -4.05 -10.06
C LEU A 177 12.30 -4.19 -9.61
N LEU A 178 11.89 -5.38 -9.17
CA LEU A 178 10.57 -5.59 -8.59
C LEU A 178 10.39 -4.77 -7.31
N ALA A 179 11.42 -4.71 -6.45
CA ALA A 179 11.39 -3.88 -5.26
C ALA A 179 11.21 -2.40 -5.60
N ALA A 180 11.99 -1.89 -6.56
CA ALA A 180 11.91 -0.51 -7.02
C ALA A 180 10.55 -0.16 -7.63
N ALA A 181 10.04 -1.01 -8.53
CA ALA A 181 8.72 -0.82 -9.14
C ALA A 181 7.60 -0.80 -8.09
N SER A 182 7.66 -1.72 -7.12
CA SER A 182 6.66 -1.79 -6.06
C SER A 182 6.72 -0.54 -5.17
N LEU A 183 7.90 -0.09 -4.76
CA LEU A 183 8.03 1.13 -3.95
C LEU A 183 7.63 2.39 -4.72
N ALA A 184 7.82 2.42 -6.04
CA ALA A 184 7.33 3.52 -6.88
C ALA A 184 5.80 3.57 -6.91
N LEU A 185 5.14 2.42 -7.07
CA LEU A 185 3.69 2.31 -6.97
C LEU A 185 3.21 2.70 -5.56
N ALA A 186 3.84 2.21 -4.50
CA ALA A 186 3.54 2.62 -3.12
C ALA A 186 3.64 4.14 -2.93
N THR A 187 4.62 4.78 -3.60
CA THR A 187 4.78 6.24 -3.60
C THR A 187 3.63 6.94 -4.32
N LEU A 188 3.16 6.39 -5.45
CA LEU A 188 1.97 6.90 -6.14
C LEU A 188 0.66 6.65 -5.37
N ALA A 189 0.65 5.80 -4.34
CA ALA A 189 -0.52 5.60 -3.48
C ALA A 189 -0.62 6.66 -2.36
N LYS A 190 0.48 6.92 -1.64
CA LYS A 190 0.44 7.78 -0.43
C LYS A 190 1.52 8.85 -0.33
N GLY A 191 2.43 8.92 -1.31
CA GLY A 191 3.51 9.89 -1.35
C GLY A 191 4.87 9.35 -0.90
N PRO A 192 5.87 10.24 -0.77
CA PRO A 192 7.27 9.87 -0.47
C PRO A 192 7.46 9.09 0.84
N VAL A 193 6.50 9.19 1.77
CA VAL A 193 6.51 8.39 3.01
C VAL A 193 6.61 6.89 2.73
N ALA A 194 6.08 6.44 1.59
CA ALA A 194 6.15 5.06 1.12
C ALA A 194 7.57 4.59 0.79
N LEU A 195 8.50 5.51 0.52
CA LEU A 195 9.92 5.18 0.36
C LEU A 195 10.66 5.32 1.70
N GLY A 196 10.30 6.33 2.52
CA GLY A 196 10.98 6.63 3.77
C GLY A 196 10.98 5.48 4.77
N LEU A 197 9.82 4.92 5.11
CA LEU A 197 9.71 3.86 6.11
C LEU A 197 10.41 2.54 5.70
N PRO A 198 10.12 1.96 4.51
CA PRO A 198 10.84 0.76 4.08
C PRO A 198 12.33 1.03 3.80
N GLY A 199 12.70 2.24 3.33
CA GLY A 199 14.10 2.64 3.16
C GLY A 199 14.88 2.64 4.48
N ILE A 200 14.30 3.22 5.55
CA ILE A 200 14.87 3.17 6.90
C ILE A 200 15.00 1.72 7.39
N SER A 201 13.98 0.90 7.16
CA SER A 201 13.99 -0.51 7.56
C SER A 201 15.12 -1.30 6.89
N ILE A 202 15.35 -1.08 5.58
CA ILE A 202 16.46 -1.67 4.83
C ILE A 202 17.80 -1.13 5.31
N LEU A 203 17.90 0.17 5.57
CA LEU A 203 19.14 0.78 6.07
C LEU A 203 19.54 0.20 7.43
N ILE A 204 18.59 0.09 8.37
CA ILE A 204 18.81 -0.55 9.67
C ILE A 204 19.27 -2.00 9.47
N TYR A 205 18.61 -2.75 8.57
CA TYR A 205 19.03 -4.11 8.25
C TYR A 205 20.47 -4.17 7.73
N VAL A 206 20.84 -3.30 6.80
CA VAL A 206 22.20 -3.23 6.23
C VAL A 206 23.24 -2.92 7.31
N ILE A 207 22.95 -1.98 8.20
CA ILE A 207 23.82 -1.60 9.32
C ILE A 207 24.01 -2.79 10.26
N LEU A 208 22.91 -3.38 10.75
CA LEU A 208 22.95 -4.49 11.71
C LEU A 208 23.63 -5.73 11.14
N ARG A 209 23.47 -5.98 9.84
CA ARG A 209 24.07 -7.13 9.15
C ARG A 209 25.45 -6.84 8.57
N ARG A 210 25.94 -5.60 8.68
CA ARG A 210 27.19 -5.09 8.10
C ARG A 210 27.31 -5.36 6.60
N GLN A 211 26.20 -5.25 5.88
CA GLN A 211 26.10 -5.55 4.44
C GLN A 211 26.21 -4.28 3.57
N TRP A 212 27.22 -3.46 3.82
CA TRP A 212 27.40 -2.15 3.18
C TRP A 212 27.45 -2.19 1.64
N TRP A 213 27.84 -3.32 1.07
CA TRP A 213 27.84 -3.55 -0.39
C TRP A 213 26.47 -3.30 -1.04
N VAL A 214 25.38 -3.46 -0.30
CA VAL A 214 24.01 -3.22 -0.83
C VAL A 214 23.84 -1.76 -1.22
N LEU A 215 24.44 -0.82 -0.47
CA LEU A 215 24.32 0.62 -0.70
C LEU A 215 25.25 1.14 -1.81
N THR A 216 26.31 0.39 -2.13
CA THR A 216 27.29 0.75 -3.16
C THR A 216 27.09 -0.05 -4.45
N ASP A 217 26.04 -0.87 -4.54
CA ASP A 217 25.76 -1.68 -5.70
C ASP A 217 25.28 -0.79 -6.87
N TRP A 218 26.00 -0.81 -7.99
CA TRP A 218 25.67 -0.04 -9.18
C TRP A 218 24.25 -0.31 -9.69
N ARG A 219 23.69 -1.50 -9.41
CA ARG A 219 22.34 -1.89 -9.80
C ARG A 219 21.28 -1.04 -9.11
N LEU A 220 21.61 -0.38 -7.98
CA LEU A 220 20.76 0.63 -7.38
C LEU A 220 20.50 1.82 -8.31
N LEU A 221 21.42 2.15 -9.21
CA LEU A 221 21.17 3.17 -10.23
C LEU A 221 20.04 2.74 -11.18
N LEU A 222 20.07 1.49 -11.66
CA LEU A 222 18.98 0.95 -12.49
C LEU A 222 17.66 0.90 -11.74
N ALA A 223 17.71 0.51 -10.45
CA ALA A 223 16.55 0.52 -9.58
C ALA A 223 15.98 1.94 -9.40
N GLY A 224 16.85 2.94 -9.19
CA GLY A 224 16.49 4.34 -9.07
C GLY A 224 15.89 4.92 -10.35
N LEU A 225 16.46 4.58 -11.51
CA LEU A 225 15.94 4.98 -12.81
C LEU A 225 14.55 4.37 -13.08
N LEU A 226 14.36 3.08 -12.76
CA LEU A 226 13.05 2.44 -12.88
C LEU A 226 12.02 3.07 -11.92
N TYR A 227 12.41 3.29 -10.67
CA TYR A 227 11.56 3.95 -9.68
C TYR A 227 11.12 5.34 -10.16
N ALA A 228 12.08 6.15 -10.62
CA ALA A 228 11.80 7.48 -11.15
C ALA A 228 10.93 7.41 -12.41
N GLY A 229 11.21 6.46 -13.32
CA GLY A 229 10.43 6.25 -14.53
C GLY A 229 8.97 5.85 -14.29
N ILE A 230 8.64 5.28 -13.11
CA ILE A 230 7.26 4.95 -12.73
C ILE A 230 6.61 6.10 -11.96
N ALA A 231 7.28 6.65 -10.95
CA ALA A 231 6.69 7.64 -10.06
C ALA A 231 6.71 9.06 -10.63
N ALA A 232 7.83 9.50 -11.21
CA ALA A 232 8.03 10.88 -11.62
C ALA A 232 7.08 11.36 -12.73
N PRO A 233 6.70 10.57 -13.75
CA PRO A 233 5.84 11.04 -14.83
C PRO A 233 4.51 11.61 -14.34
N TRP A 234 3.88 10.97 -13.36
CA TRP A 234 2.61 11.45 -12.83
C TRP A 234 2.79 12.74 -12.02
N TYR A 235 3.79 12.79 -11.14
CA TYR A 235 4.08 14.01 -10.36
C TYR A 235 4.42 15.20 -11.26
N TRP A 236 5.14 14.95 -12.36
CA TRP A 236 5.43 15.97 -13.36
C TRP A 236 4.17 16.40 -14.11
N ALA A 237 3.37 15.44 -14.59
CA ALA A 237 2.13 15.73 -15.32
C ALA A 237 1.14 16.56 -14.48
N VAL A 238 0.93 16.18 -13.21
CA VAL A 238 0.02 16.93 -12.32
C VAL A 238 0.59 18.31 -11.96
N HIS A 239 1.92 18.44 -11.82
CA HIS A 239 2.56 19.73 -11.61
C HIS A 239 2.29 20.68 -12.78
N GLN A 240 2.53 20.22 -14.01
CA GLN A 240 2.27 21.01 -15.22
C GLN A 240 0.79 21.34 -15.38
N ALA A 241 -0.11 20.36 -15.21
CA ALA A 241 -1.55 20.54 -15.37
C ALA A 241 -2.16 21.50 -14.35
N THR A 242 -1.53 21.67 -13.18
CA THR A 242 -2.02 22.54 -12.09
C THR A 242 -1.18 23.79 -11.89
N ASN A 243 -0.23 24.09 -12.79
CA ASN A 243 0.75 25.18 -12.65
C ASN A 243 1.43 25.18 -11.26
N GLY A 244 1.73 23.99 -10.74
CA GLY A 244 2.37 23.79 -9.45
C GLY A 244 1.45 23.86 -8.22
N ALA A 245 0.16 24.17 -8.37
CA ALA A 245 -0.78 24.24 -7.26
C ALA A 245 -0.88 22.89 -6.50
N PHE A 246 -0.91 21.76 -7.23
CA PHE A 246 -0.91 20.45 -6.60
C PHE A 246 0.34 20.21 -5.76
N THR A 247 1.52 20.50 -6.31
CA THR A 247 2.81 20.29 -5.63
C THR A 247 2.91 21.13 -4.37
N ASN A 248 2.50 22.40 -4.44
CA ASN A 248 2.50 23.29 -3.27
C ASN A 248 1.53 22.78 -2.18
N GLY A 249 0.31 22.41 -2.58
CA GLY A 249 -0.68 21.84 -1.68
C GLY A 249 -0.20 20.57 -0.97
N PHE A 250 0.31 19.60 -1.75
CA PHE A 250 0.69 18.27 -1.28
C PHE A 250 1.95 18.25 -0.40
N PHE A 251 2.98 19.03 -0.76
CA PHE A 251 4.25 19.00 -0.03
C PHE A 251 4.37 20.05 1.07
N TRP A 252 3.70 21.19 0.95
CA TRP A 252 3.90 22.32 1.88
C TRP A 252 2.68 22.60 2.77
N ASN A 253 1.47 22.61 2.20
CA ASN A 253 0.28 22.97 2.96
C ASN A 253 -0.23 21.84 3.86
N THR A 254 -0.04 20.58 3.46
CA THR A 254 -0.46 19.41 4.27
C THR A 254 0.42 19.20 5.51
N THR A 255 1.66 19.73 5.53
CA THR A 255 2.62 19.47 6.63
C THR A 255 2.67 20.58 7.67
N LEU A 256 2.51 21.86 7.27
CA LEU A 256 2.64 23.01 8.19
C LEU A 256 1.32 23.76 8.41
N ALA A 257 0.53 24.01 7.35
CA ALA A 257 -0.70 24.79 7.45
C ALA A 257 -1.87 23.99 8.06
N ALA A 258 -2.02 22.71 7.72
CA ALA A 258 -3.06 21.86 8.32
C ALA A 258 -2.86 21.66 9.83
N SER A 259 -1.61 21.56 10.29
CA SER A 259 -1.23 21.46 11.70
C SER A 259 -1.52 22.75 12.46
N ALA A 260 -1.16 23.90 11.88
CA ALA A 260 -1.42 25.23 12.45
C ALA A 260 -2.91 25.60 12.44
N ALA A 261 -3.65 25.27 11.37
CA ALA A 261 -5.09 25.53 11.28
C ALA A 261 -5.91 24.64 12.22
N LYS A 262 -5.54 23.36 12.39
CA LYS A 262 -6.15 22.48 13.42
C LYS A 262 -5.91 23.03 14.83
N TRP A 263 -4.70 23.50 15.13
CA TRP A 263 -4.36 24.12 16.41
C TRP A 263 -5.12 25.43 16.64
N LYS A 264 -5.25 26.27 15.62
CA LYS A 264 -5.99 27.54 15.71
C LYS A 264 -7.50 27.30 15.91
N ALA A 265 -8.08 26.31 15.23
CA ALA A 265 -9.48 25.92 15.39
C ALA A 265 -9.78 25.26 16.74
N THR A 266 -8.82 24.57 17.36
CA THR A 266 -8.97 24.02 18.73
C THR A 266 -8.67 25.05 19.82
N ALA A 267 -7.86 26.08 19.53
CA ALA A 267 -7.62 27.20 20.44
C ALA A 267 -8.79 28.20 20.50
N ASP A 268 -9.67 28.23 19.50
CA ASP A 268 -10.80 29.16 19.40
C ASP A 268 -12.11 28.63 20.05
N HIS A 269 -12.02 27.56 20.86
CA HIS A 269 -13.15 26.99 21.62
C HIS A 269 -13.69 27.88 22.76
N SER A 270 -13.44 29.19 22.72
CA SER A 270 -14.13 30.18 23.57
C SER A 270 -15.42 30.72 22.94
N SER A 271 -15.81 30.30 21.73
CA SER A 271 -16.93 30.92 21.00
C SER A 271 -17.85 29.97 20.19
N LEU A 272 -18.13 28.76 20.66
CA LEU A 272 -19.23 27.95 20.11
C LEU A 272 -20.40 27.84 21.10
N PRO A 273 -21.58 28.43 20.81
CA PRO A 273 -22.78 28.13 21.56
C PRO A 273 -23.22 26.70 21.24
N TYR A 274 -23.57 25.97 22.29
CA TYR A 274 -24.21 24.66 22.28
C TYR A 274 -25.25 24.54 21.16
N LEU A 275 -25.06 23.59 20.24
CA LEU A 275 -26.15 22.97 19.50
C LEU A 275 -26.04 21.46 19.65
N LEU A 276 -26.66 20.99 20.73
CA LEU A 276 -27.34 19.71 20.80
C LEU A 276 -28.38 19.67 19.66
N TYR A 277 -28.32 18.64 18.82
CA TYR A 277 -29.40 17.73 18.37
C TYR A 277 -28.91 16.94 17.16
#